data_AF-A0A7Z7N8X2-F1
#
_entry.id   AF-A0A7Z7N8X2-F1
#
_cell.length_a   1.000
_cell.length_b   1.000
_cell.length_c   1.000
_cell.angle_alpha   90.00
_cell.angle_beta   90.00
_cell.angle_gamma   90.00
#
_symmetry.space_group_name_H-M   'P 1'
#
loop_
_entity.id
_entity.type
_entity.pdbx_description
1 polymer ?
#
loop_
_entity_poly.entity_id
_entity_poly.type
_entity_poly.pdbx_seq_one_letter_code
_entity_poly.pdbx_strand_id
1 'polypeptide(L)'
;MARFEVPDGWVVQAYRFALDPTPAQQRALASHAGAARFAHNHMLALAKAVMSQRAAERSYGIAESELTPALWWSLPALRKVWNQRKATCAPWWAENSKEAYNTGLDGLARGLDGWAKSRRGDRAGEAVGFPRFKSARTARSVRFTTGTIRCEPDRRHISLPRLGTIRTHESTRKLARRLDAGTARILSATATQDGAGRWYCAFAALVAAKTRPAHAGLSPHPVIGVDVGVKADSLLVVATPSGAEVQTDSSPPIADRCTTPASDVAAAGRPPAGPLRPSRPHQAAAIQAVAGHSDPDRPYPCSWCGGAPRRAAQSHYDAGSAAPRNCGGNVERFGHARQGRCRQTRPEPSTR
;
A
#
# COMPACT_ATOMS: atom_id res chain seq x y z
N MET A 1 -12.03 14.27 -7.99
CA MET A 1 -12.06 14.04 -6.52
C MET A 1 -11.50 15.29 -5.88
N ALA A 2 -12.23 15.88 -4.94
CA ALA A 2 -11.70 16.99 -4.14
C ALA A 2 -10.40 16.53 -3.45
N ARG A 3 -9.40 17.41 -3.43
CA ARG A 3 -8.16 17.18 -2.70
C ARG A 3 -8.51 17.17 -1.21
N PHE A 4 -7.91 16.26 -0.45
CA PHE A 4 -8.06 16.28 1.00
C PHE A 4 -7.47 17.58 1.55
N GLU A 5 -8.31 18.38 2.22
CA GLU A 5 -7.93 19.63 2.85
C GLU A 5 -7.55 19.37 4.30
N VAL A 6 -6.38 19.87 4.69
CA VAL A 6 -5.89 19.75 6.06
C VAL A 6 -6.55 20.86 6.88
N PRO A 7 -7.24 20.53 7.99
CA PRO A 7 -7.86 21.56 8.82
C PRO A 7 -6.82 22.54 9.39
N ASP A 8 -7.23 23.79 9.60
CA ASP A 8 -6.37 24.80 10.22
C ASP A 8 -5.85 24.35 11.59
N GLY A 9 -4.57 24.60 11.85
CA GLY A 9 -3.91 24.13 13.07
C GLY A 9 -3.53 22.64 13.05
N TRP A 10 -3.66 21.95 11.91
CA TRP A 10 -3.20 20.57 11.73
C TRP A 10 -2.18 20.46 10.61
N VAL A 11 -1.34 19.43 10.68
CA VAL A 11 -0.38 19.06 9.64
C VAL A 11 -0.45 17.56 9.37
N VAL A 12 -0.18 17.15 8.12
CA VAL A 12 -0.03 15.73 7.79
C VAL A 12 1.42 15.32 8.02
N GLN A 13 1.63 14.34 8.89
CA GLN A 13 2.95 13.77 9.18
C GLN A 13 2.98 12.28 8.85
N ALA A 14 4.16 11.81 8.42
CA ALA A 14 4.42 10.39 8.22
C ALA A 14 5.13 9.82 9.45
N TYR A 15 4.60 8.72 10.00
CA TYR A 15 5.24 7.91 11.03
C TYR A 15 5.58 6.56 10.44
N ARG A 16 6.87 6.29 10.25
CA ARG A 16 7.37 5.04 9.69
C ARG A 16 7.91 4.16 10.79
N PHE A 17 7.46 2.90 10.80
CA PHE A 17 7.88 1.87 11.75
C PHE A 17 8.42 0.64 11.02
N ALA A 18 9.60 0.14 11.39
CA ALA A 18 10.09 -1.16 10.93
C ALA A 18 9.29 -2.27 11.61
N LEU A 19 8.83 -3.22 10.80
CA LEU A 19 8.01 -4.34 11.26
C LEU A 19 8.90 -5.54 11.56
N ASP A 20 8.52 -6.29 12.58
CA ASP A 20 9.03 -7.62 12.89
C ASP A 20 7.92 -8.67 12.68
N PRO A 21 7.56 -8.95 11.41
CA PRO A 21 6.49 -9.89 11.08
C PRO A 21 6.93 -11.35 11.25
N THR A 22 6.03 -12.19 11.76
CA THR A 22 6.21 -13.66 11.71
C THR A 22 6.30 -14.14 10.26
N PRO A 23 6.85 -15.34 9.98
CA PRO A 23 6.89 -15.88 8.62
C PRO A 23 5.52 -15.94 7.94
N ALA A 24 4.46 -16.21 8.69
CA ALA A 24 3.08 -16.17 8.17
C ALA A 24 2.66 -14.75 7.78
N GLN A 25 2.97 -13.76 8.61
CA GLN A 25 2.67 -12.35 8.32
C GLN A 25 3.50 -11.81 7.14
N GLN A 26 4.75 -12.25 6.98
CA GLN A 26 5.57 -11.91 5.81
C GLN A 26 4.93 -12.40 4.51
N ARG A 27 4.45 -13.65 4.49
CA ARG A 27 3.69 -14.19 3.35
C ARG A 27 2.40 -13.43 3.11
N ALA A 28 1.68 -13.08 4.17
CA ALA A 28 0.44 -12.29 4.04
C ALA A 28 0.70 -10.89 3.49
N LEU A 29 1.72 -10.17 3.97
CA LEU A 29 2.16 -8.87 3.46
C LEU A 29 2.55 -8.96 1.98
N ALA A 30 3.32 -9.99 1.61
CA ALA A 30 3.69 -10.25 0.23
C ALA A 30 2.47 -10.55 -0.66
N SER A 31 1.50 -11.33 -0.15
CA SER A 31 0.24 -11.64 -0.84
C SER A 31 -0.58 -10.36 -1.09
N HIS A 32 -0.67 -9.46 -0.11
CA HIS A 32 -1.38 -8.18 -0.27
C HIS A 32 -0.72 -7.27 -1.32
N ALA A 33 0.60 -7.14 -1.30
CA ALA A 33 1.33 -6.40 -2.33
C ALA A 33 1.20 -7.07 -3.72
N GLY A 34 1.20 -8.40 -3.75
CA GLY A 34 0.95 -9.20 -4.96
C GLY A 34 -0.44 -8.97 -5.53
N ALA A 35 -1.47 -8.91 -4.69
CA ALA A 35 -2.85 -8.60 -5.05
C ALA A 35 -2.99 -7.19 -5.64
N ALA A 36 -2.31 -6.21 -5.06
CA ALA A 36 -2.24 -4.85 -5.63
C ALA A 36 -1.61 -4.84 -7.03
N ARG A 37 -0.50 -5.56 -7.21
CA ARG A 37 0.14 -5.73 -8.53
C ARG A 37 -0.77 -6.44 -9.52
N PHE A 38 -1.47 -7.49 -9.08
CA PHE A 38 -2.39 -8.26 -9.91
C PHE A 38 -3.54 -7.38 -10.42
N ALA A 39 -4.23 -6.66 -9.54
CA ALA A 39 -5.31 -5.75 -9.92
C ALA A 39 -4.85 -4.68 -10.92
N HIS A 40 -3.69 -4.07 -10.67
CA HIS A 40 -3.08 -3.09 -11.57
C HIS A 40 -2.88 -3.70 -12.96
N ASN A 41 -2.20 -4.85 -13.04
CA ASN A 41 -1.85 -5.46 -14.32
C ASN A 41 -3.09 -5.98 -15.07
N HIS A 42 -4.00 -6.64 -14.36
CA HIS A 42 -5.22 -7.19 -14.95
C HIS A 42 -6.09 -6.08 -15.54
N MET A 43 -6.30 -5.00 -14.80
CA MET A 43 -7.09 -3.86 -15.29
C MET A 43 -6.36 -3.06 -16.38
N LEU A 44 -5.03 -3.00 -16.35
CA LEU A 44 -4.24 -2.39 -17.43
C LEU A 44 -4.35 -3.22 -18.72
N ALA A 45 -4.30 -4.55 -18.62
CA ALA A 45 -4.49 -5.44 -19.77
C ALA A 45 -5.89 -5.24 -20.38
N LEU A 46 -6.92 -5.17 -19.54
CA LEU A 46 -8.28 -4.87 -19.98
C LEU A 46 -8.37 -3.49 -20.66
N ALA A 47 -7.76 -2.46 -20.08
CA ALA A 47 -7.75 -1.12 -20.70
C ALA A 47 -7.11 -1.14 -22.08
N LYS A 48 -5.97 -1.83 -22.23
CA LYS A 48 -5.30 -2.01 -23.53
C LYS A 48 -6.18 -2.77 -24.53
N ALA A 49 -6.81 -3.86 -24.11
CA ALA A 49 -7.69 -4.67 -24.96
C ALA A 49 -8.90 -3.87 -25.47
N VAL A 50 -9.55 -3.09 -24.60
CA VAL A 50 -10.67 -2.20 -24.99
C VAL A 50 -10.18 -1.13 -25.96
N MET A 51 -9.00 -0.55 -25.73
CA MET A 51 -8.44 0.45 -26.64
C MET A 51 -8.06 -0.13 -28.00
N SER A 52 -7.45 -1.32 -28.06
CA SER A 52 -7.11 -1.98 -29.32
C SER A 52 -8.35 -2.41 -30.09
N GLN A 53 -9.37 -2.92 -29.40
CA GLN A 53 -10.64 -3.30 -30.01
C GLN A 53 -11.31 -2.08 -30.66
N ARG A 54 -11.42 -0.97 -29.93
CA ARG A 54 -11.98 0.28 -30.49
C ARG A 54 -11.15 0.83 -31.66
N ALA A 55 -9.83 0.63 -31.67
CA ALA A 55 -8.99 1.05 -32.79
C ALA A 55 -9.25 0.18 -34.03
N ALA A 56 -9.39 -1.14 -33.86
CA ALA A 56 -9.73 -2.07 -34.94
C ALA A 56 -11.13 -1.79 -35.51
N GLU A 57 -12.14 -1.64 -34.65
CA GLU A 57 -13.52 -1.32 -35.07
C GLU A 57 -13.58 -0.03 -35.92
N ARG A 58 -12.84 1.02 -35.52
CA ARG A 58 -12.72 2.24 -36.33
C ARG A 58 -12.05 2.01 -37.67
N SER A 59 -11.03 1.14 -37.73
CA SER A 59 -10.36 0.83 -39.00
C SER A 59 -11.27 0.10 -39.99
N TYR A 60 -12.31 -0.57 -39.50
CA TYR A 60 -13.35 -1.20 -40.30
C TYR A 60 -14.53 -0.28 -40.61
N GLY A 61 -14.48 1.01 -40.23
CA GLY A 61 -15.53 1.98 -40.50
C GLY A 61 -16.75 1.87 -39.59
N ILE A 62 -16.67 1.14 -38.47
CA ILE A 62 -17.76 1.08 -37.49
C ILE A 62 -17.96 2.47 -36.87
N ALA A 63 -19.22 2.91 -36.80
CA ALA A 63 -19.58 4.22 -36.28
C ALA A 63 -19.22 4.35 -34.78
N GLU A 64 -18.87 5.56 -34.31
CA GLU A 64 -18.41 5.79 -32.93
C GLU A 64 -19.45 5.35 -31.87
N SER A 65 -20.75 5.39 -32.20
CA SER A 65 -21.87 4.94 -31.36
C SER A 65 -21.96 3.43 -31.20
N GLU A 66 -21.38 2.67 -32.12
CA GLU A 66 -21.42 1.20 -32.17
C GLU A 66 -20.13 0.56 -31.64
N LEU A 67 -19.12 1.36 -31.32
CA LEU A 67 -17.86 0.86 -30.79
C LEU A 67 -18.02 0.21 -29.41
N THR A 68 -17.15 -0.77 -29.14
CA THR A 68 -16.99 -1.39 -27.82
C THR A 68 -16.95 -0.33 -26.73
N PRO A 69 -17.83 -0.37 -25.70
CA PRO A 69 -17.91 0.66 -24.68
C PRO A 69 -16.56 0.99 -24.04
N ALA A 70 -16.23 2.28 -23.98
CA ALA A 70 -14.97 2.72 -23.42
C ALA A 70 -14.86 2.38 -21.93
N LEU A 71 -13.67 1.92 -21.52
CA LEU A 71 -13.36 1.75 -20.10
C LEU A 71 -13.05 3.12 -19.50
N TRP A 72 -13.91 3.59 -18.60
CA TRP A 72 -13.65 4.81 -17.84
C TRP A 72 -12.48 4.61 -16.87
N TRP A 73 -11.51 5.52 -16.88
CA TRP A 73 -10.24 5.38 -16.14
C TRP A 73 -10.26 5.94 -14.71
N SER A 74 -11.39 6.47 -14.25
CA SER A 74 -11.51 6.94 -12.86
C SER A 74 -11.46 5.76 -11.89
N LEU A 75 -10.92 5.98 -10.68
CA LEU A 75 -10.87 4.94 -9.65
C LEU A 75 -12.24 4.30 -9.38
N PRO A 76 -13.37 5.04 -9.24
CA PRO A 76 -14.69 4.44 -9.07
C PRO A 76 -15.10 3.54 -10.24
N ALA A 77 -14.80 3.94 -11.48
CA ALA A 77 -15.13 3.14 -12.67
C ALA A 77 -14.31 1.84 -12.72
N LEU A 78 -12.99 1.93 -12.48
CA LEU A 78 -12.14 0.75 -12.41
C LEU A 78 -12.56 -0.20 -11.29
N ARG A 79 -12.99 0.32 -10.13
CA ARG A 79 -13.55 -0.49 -9.04
C ARG A 79 -14.83 -1.20 -9.43
N LYS A 80 -15.74 -0.52 -10.16
CA LYS A 80 -16.99 -1.12 -10.64
C LYS A 80 -16.69 -2.33 -11.53
N VAL A 81 -15.79 -2.18 -12.50
CA VAL A 81 -15.41 -3.26 -13.43
C VAL A 81 -14.62 -4.37 -12.71
N TRP A 82 -13.71 -4.01 -11.82
CA TRP A 82 -12.99 -4.99 -10.99
C TRP A 82 -13.95 -5.85 -10.16
N ASN A 83 -14.96 -5.26 -9.54
CA ASN A 83 -15.92 -5.99 -8.73
C ASN A 83 -16.73 -7.03 -9.51
N GLN A 84 -16.97 -6.81 -10.80
CA GLN A 84 -17.65 -7.76 -11.68
C GLN A 84 -16.75 -8.94 -12.08
N ARG A 85 -15.42 -8.75 -12.08
CA ARG A 85 -14.44 -9.71 -12.60
C ARG A 85 -13.67 -10.47 -11.53
N LYS A 86 -13.52 -9.88 -10.33
CA LYS A 86 -12.61 -10.42 -9.30
C LYS A 86 -12.91 -11.86 -8.90
N ALA A 87 -14.17 -12.29 -8.94
CA ALA A 87 -14.55 -13.65 -8.59
C ALA A 87 -14.00 -14.69 -9.57
N THR A 88 -13.91 -14.34 -10.86
CA THR A 88 -13.40 -15.23 -11.91
C THR A 88 -11.90 -15.09 -12.10
N CYS A 89 -11.36 -13.86 -12.11
CA CYS A 89 -9.93 -13.65 -12.38
C CYS A 89 -9.04 -13.74 -11.13
N ALA A 90 -9.61 -13.60 -9.93
CA ALA A 90 -8.89 -13.78 -8.67
C ALA A 90 -9.77 -14.52 -7.64
N PRO A 91 -10.03 -15.83 -7.80
CA PRO A 91 -10.85 -16.60 -6.86
C PRO A 91 -10.40 -16.49 -5.40
N TRP A 92 -9.09 -16.33 -5.16
CA TRP A 92 -8.47 -16.11 -3.85
C TRP A 92 -8.66 -14.68 -3.30
N TRP A 93 -9.51 -13.84 -3.92
CA TRP A 93 -9.48 -12.41 -3.63
C TRP A 93 -9.76 -12.08 -2.15
N ALA A 94 -10.59 -12.89 -1.51
CA ALA A 94 -11.02 -12.73 -0.12
C ALA A 94 -9.91 -13.00 0.92
N GLU A 95 -8.80 -13.63 0.53
CA GLU A 95 -7.65 -13.83 1.39
C GLU A 95 -6.97 -12.50 1.75
N ASN A 96 -7.02 -11.53 0.84
CA ASN A 96 -6.44 -10.20 1.03
C ASN A 96 -7.50 -9.16 1.39
N SER A 97 -7.09 -8.08 2.05
CA SER A 97 -7.94 -6.91 2.24
C SER A 97 -8.38 -6.33 0.90
N LYS A 98 -9.63 -5.84 0.83
CA LYS A 98 -10.14 -5.07 -0.33
C LYS A 98 -9.21 -3.89 -0.70
N GLU A 99 -8.51 -3.34 0.28
CA GLU A 99 -7.60 -2.21 0.13
C GLU A 99 -6.36 -2.57 -0.71
N ALA A 100 -5.97 -3.86 -0.76
CA ALA A 100 -4.89 -4.33 -1.61
C ALA A 100 -5.21 -4.10 -3.09
N TYR A 101 -6.39 -4.54 -3.54
CA TYR A 101 -6.84 -4.30 -4.91
C TYR A 101 -7.05 -2.80 -5.16
N ASN A 102 -7.66 -2.08 -4.22
CA ASN A 102 -7.83 -0.64 -4.33
C ASN A 102 -6.51 0.10 -4.53
N THR A 103 -5.42 -0.32 -3.87
CA THR A 103 -4.07 0.24 -4.08
C THR A 103 -3.60 0.08 -5.52
N GLY A 104 -3.82 -1.11 -6.11
CA GLY A 104 -3.49 -1.37 -7.50
C GLY A 104 -4.30 -0.51 -8.48
N LEU A 105 -5.61 -0.43 -8.25
CA LEU A 105 -6.55 0.34 -9.07
C LEU A 105 -6.30 1.84 -8.97
N ASP A 106 -5.99 2.38 -7.78
CA ASP A 106 -5.65 3.79 -7.59
C ASP A 106 -4.37 4.15 -8.35
N GLY A 107 -3.35 3.29 -8.26
CA GLY A 107 -2.12 3.46 -9.02
C GLY A 107 -2.36 3.48 -10.54
N LEU A 108 -3.24 2.60 -11.05
CA LEU A 108 -3.60 2.57 -12.47
C LEU A 108 -4.41 3.81 -12.88
N ALA A 109 -5.42 4.19 -12.09
CA ALA A 109 -6.26 5.36 -12.37
C ALA A 109 -5.42 6.63 -12.47
N ARG A 110 -4.49 6.83 -11.52
CA ARG A 110 -3.58 7.98 -11.51
C ARG A 110 -2.61 7.97 -12.70
N GLY A 111 -2.12 6.79 -13.08
CA GLY A 111 -1.26 6.65 -14.25
C GLY A 111 -1.97 7.00 -15.56
N LEU A 112 -3.20 6.49 -15.74
CA LEU A 112 -4.02 6.77 -16.93
C LEU A 112 -4.45 8.24 -16.99
N ASP A 113 -4.87 8.82 -15.86
CA ASP A 113 -5.20 10.25 -15.76
C ASP A 113 -4.00 11.14 -16.07
N GLY A 114 -2.82 10.79 -15.53
CA GLY A 114 -1.56 11.51 -15.79
C GLY A 114 -1.16 11.48 -17.26
N TRP A 115 -1.21 10.30 -17.90
CA TRP A 115 -0.98 10.16 -19.34
C TRP A 115 -2.00 10.94 -20.16
N ALA A 116 -3.29 10.85 -19.83
CA ALA A 116 -4.35 11.53 -20.56
C ALA A 116 -4.21 13.07 -20.50
N LYS A 117 -3.89 13.61 -19.31
CA LYS A 117 -3.61 15.04 -19.11
C LYS A 117 -2.35 15.49 -19.86
N SER A 118 -1.28 14.70 -19.78
CA SER A 118 -0.06 15.00 -20.52
C SER A 118 -0.29 15.04 -22.03
N ARG A 119 -1.06 14.09 -22.58
CA ARG A 119 -1.41 14.06 -24.00
C ARG A 119 -2.25 15.27 -24.45
N ARG A 120 -3.05 15.86 -23.56
CA ARG A 120 -3.85 17.06 -23.86
C ARG A 120 -3.12 18.38 -23.61
N GLY A 121 -1.93 18.36 -23.02
CA GLY A 121 -1.22 19.57 -22.61
C GLY A 121 -1.70 20.18 -21.27
N ASP A 122 -2.57 19.49 -20.52
CA ASP A 122 -3.14 19.98 -19.25
C ASP A 122 -2.14 19.91 -18.07
N ARG A 123 -0.91 19.48 -18.32
CA ARG A 123 0.11 19.23 -17.28
C ARG A 123 1.45 19.83 -17.70
N ALA A 124 2.04 20.60 -16.80
CA ALA A 124 3.41 21.10 -16.94
C ALA A 124 4.45 19.98 -16.71
N GLY A 125 5.56 20.06 -17.43
CA GLY A 125 6.70 19.13 -17.34
C GLY A 125 6.78 18.13 -18.49
N GLU A 126 7.67 17.15 -18.35
CA GLU A 126 7.91 16.13 -19.37
C GLU A 126 6.65 15.30 -19.69
N ALA A 127 6.61 14.79 -20.94
CA ALA A 127 5.54 13.94 -21.41
C ALA A 127 5.45 12.65 -20.59
N VAL A 128 4.29 12.39 -20.01
CA VAL A 128 4.02 11.18 -19.23
C VAL A 128 3.58 10.08 -20.20
N GLY A 129 4.37 9.00 -20.28
CA GLY A 129 4.05 7.83 -21.08
C GLY A 129 2.86 7.00 -20.54
N PHE A 130 2.31 6.14 -21.39
CA PHE A 130 1.21 5.24 -21.02
C PHE A 130 1.64 4.28 -19.89
N PRO A 131 0.75 3.93 -18.94
CA PRO A 131 1.09 3.04 -17.83
C PRO A 131 1.65 1.68 -18.29
N ARG A 132 2.68 1.22 -17.58
CA ARG A 132 3.34 -0.06 -17.83
C ARG A 132 2.88 -1.13 -16.86
N PHE A 133 3.02 -2.39 -17.28
CA PHE A 133 2.82 -3.53 -16.39
C PHE A 133 3.86 -3.50 -15.26
N LYS A 134 3.42 -3.82 -14.05
CA LYS A 134 4.27 -3.94 -12.87
C LYS A 134 4.90 -5.33 -12.82
N SER A 135 6.22 -5.37 -12.71
CA SER A 135 6.97 -6.62 -12.56
C SER A 135 6.87 -7.16 -11.12
N ALA A 136 7.18 -8.43 -10.91
CA ALA A 136 7.29 -9.00 -9.57
C ALA A 136 8.49 -8.44 -8.77
N ARG A 137 9.47 -7.82 -9.45
CA ARG A 137 10.64 -7.16 -8.85
C ARG A 137 10.36 -5.73 -8.40
N THR A 138 9.23 -5.15 -8.81
CA THR A 138 8.82 -3.82 -8.35
C THR A 138 8.62 -3.85 -6.83
N ALA A 139 9.02 -2.77 -6.15
CA ALA A 139 8.89 -2.64 -4.71
C ALA A 139 7.49 -3.04 -4.22
N ARG A 140 7.45 -3.96 -3.26
CA ARG A 140 6.18 -4.47 -2.72
C ARG A 140 5.60 -3.41 -1.80
N SER A 141 4.41 -2.92 -2.13
CA SER A 141 3.72 -1.93 -1.32
C SER A 141 2.21 -2.14 -1.38
N VAL A 142 1.55 -1.94 -0.24
CA VAL A 142 0.10 -1.95 -0.10
C VAL A 142 -0.36 -0.85 0.85
N ARG A 143 -1.40 -0.12 0.46
CA ARG A 143 -1.98 0.97 1.26
C ARG A 143 -3.36 0.60 1.78
N PHE A 144 -3.61 0.93 3.03
CA PHE A 144 -4.87 0.76 3.73
C PHE A 144 -5.41 2.14 4.12
N THR A 145 -6.63 2.44 3.68
CA THR A 145 -7.34 3.68 4.04
C THR A 145 -8.59 3.41 4.88
N THR A 146 -9.06 2.16 4.88
CA THR A 146 -10.24 1.73 5.65
C THR A 146 -9.95 0.43 6.40
N GLY A 147 -10.79 0.15 7.40
CA GLY A 147 -10.68 -1.01 8.28
C GLY A 147 -9.82 -0.74 9.51
N THR A 148 -9.40 -1.82 10.16
CA THR A 148 -8.60 -1.76 11.39
C THR A 148 -7.20 -1.22 11.12
N ILE A 149 -6.97 0.05 11.45
CA ILE A 149 -5.66 0.70 11.34
C ILE A 149 -5.36 1.40 12.67
N ARG A 150 -4.45 0.85 13.49
CA ARG A 150 -4.11 1.44 14.79
C ARG A 150 -2.72 1.06 15.28
N CYS A 151 -2.20 1.86 16.22
CA CYS A 151 -1.12 1.44 17.12
C CYS A 151 -1.74 0.78 18.35
N GLU A 152 -1.17 -0.33 18.82
CA GLU A 152 -1.66 -1.02 20.01
C GLU A 152 -1.26 -0.29 21.32
N PRO A 153 -1.98 -0.55 22.44
CA PRO A 153 -1.68 0.03 23.75
C PRO A 153 -0.26 -0.24 24.26
N ASP A 154 0.32 -1.39 23.91
CA ASP A 154 1.66 -1.82 24.33
C ASP A 154 2.81 -1.02 23.71
N ARG A 155 2.51 -0.13 22.76
CA ARG A 155 3.47 0.74 22.07
C ARG A 155 4.53 -0.03 21.27
N ARG A 156 4.28 -1.29 20.93
CA ARG A 156 5.19 -2.17 20.19
C ARG A 156 4.50 -2.98 19.09
N HIS A 157 3.18 -2.85 18.93
CA HIS A 157 2.45 -3.48 17.85
C HIS A 157 1.58 -2.49 17.09
N ILE A 158 1.26 -2.88 15.85
CA ILE A 158 0.28 -2.22 14.99
C ILE A 158 -0.73 -3.24 14.49
N SER A 159 -1.97 -2.85 14.29
CA SER A 159 -2.98 -3.68 13.61
C SER A 159 -3.28 -3.14 12.23
N LEU A 160 -3.28 -4.04 11.25
CA LEU A 160 -3.65 -3.77 9.86
C LEU A 160 -4.78 -4.72 9.39
N PRO A 161 -5.65 -4.29 8.46
CA PRO A 161 -6.78 -5.09 8.01
C PRO A 161 -6.31 -6.41 7.37
N ARG A 162 -6.89 -7.54 7.79
CA ARG A 162 -6.59 -8.93 7.33
C ARG A 162 -5.16 -9.43 7.59
N LEU A 163 -4.26 -8.56 8.05
CA LEU A 163 -2.89 -8.91 8.46
C LEU A 163 -2.76 -9.15 9.98
N GLY A 164 -3.72 -8.63 10.75
CA GLY A 164 -3.73 -8.76 12.20
C GLY A 164 -2.72 -7.83 12.87
N THR A 165 -2.33 -8.20 14.08
CA THR A 165 -1.39 -7.47 14.93
C THR A 165 0.06 -7.85 14.59
N ILE A 166 0.86 -6.89 14.15
CA ILE A 166 2.27 -7.08 13.75
C ILE A 166 3.16 -6.30 14.72
N ARG A 167 4.22 -6.95 15.19
CA ARG A 167 5.22 -6.32 16.06
C ARG A 167 6.05 -5.30 15.29
N THR A 168 6.45 -4.22 15.95
CA THR A 168 7.42 -3.25 15.44
C THR A 168 8.76 -3.39 16.16
N HIS A 169 9.86 -3.10 15.48
CA HIS A 169 11.19 -3.10 16.11
C HIS A 169 11.33 -1.93 17.09
N GLU A 170 10.99 -0.72 16.64
CA GLU A 170 10.94 0.49 17.44
C GLU A 170 9.59 0.67 18.14
N SER A 171 9.59 1.51 19.18
CA SER A 171 8.35 1.83 19.89
C SER A 171 7.46 2.80 19.10
N THR A 172 6.17 2.51 19.04
CA THR A 172 5.14 3.39 18.47
C THR A 172 4.73 4.54 19.41
N ARG A 173 5.37 4.67 20.58
CA ARG A 173 5.04 5.62 21.65
C ARG A 173 4.86 7.06 21.18
N LYS A 174 5.69 7.53 20.24
CA LYS A 174 5.62 8.91 19.74
C LYS A 174 4.27 9.21 19.07
N LEU A 175 3.77 8.27 18.26
CA LEU A 175 2.47 8.40 17.62
C LEU A 175 1.36 8.08 18.62
N ALA A 176 1.49 6.98 19.37
CA ALA A 176 0.48 6.53 20.31
C ALA A 176 0.08 7.60 21.34
N ARG A 177 1.05 8.30 21.93
CA ARG A 177 0.78 9.43 22.86
C ARG A 177 -0.06 10.54 22.23
N ARG A 178 0.15 10.82 20.94
CA ARG A 178 -0.63 11.83 20.22
C ARG A 178 -2.05 11.36 19.97
N LEU A 179 -2.22 10.08 19.63
CA LEU A 179 -3.54 9.46 19.46
C LEU A 179 -4.32 9.48 20.78
N ASP A 180 -3.70 9.06 21.88
CA ASP A 180 -4.32 9.05 23.21
C ASP A 180 -4.73 10.47 23.66
N ALA A 181 -3.90 11.46 23.38
CA ALA A 181 -4.16 12.87 23.70
C ALA A 181 -5.15 13.56 22.73
N GLY A 182 -5.68 12.85 21.73
CA GLY A 182 -6.55 13.45 20.70
C GLY A 182 -5.87 14.47 19.80
N THR A 183 -4.53 14.55 19.81
CA THR A 183 -3.73 15.49 19.00
C THR A 183 -3.17 14.84 17.73
N ALA A 184 -3.59 13.60 17.43
CA ALA A 184 -3.38 12.98 16.14
C ALA A 184 -4.54 12.08 15.72
N ARG A 185 -4.69 11.88 14.41
CA ARG A 185 -5.61 10.91 13.81
C ARG A 185 -4.93 10.21 12.64
N ILE A 186 -4.89 8.88 12.66
CA ILE A 186 -4.38 8.09 11.54
C ILE A 186 -5.36 8.20 10.35
N LEU A 187 -4.85 8.56 9.18
CA LEU A 187 -5.61 8.62 7.92
C LEU A 187 -5.46 7.35 7.09
N SER A 188 -4.25 6.78 7.07
CA SER A 188 -3.95 5.57 6.30
C SER A 188 -2.66 4.93 6.79
N ALA A 189 -2.48 3.66 6.47
CA ALA A 189 -1.24 2.92 6.67
C ALA A 189 -0.73 2.38 5.34
N THR A 190 0.57 2.42 5.11
CA THR A 190 1.20 1.82 3.92
C THR A 190 2.27 0.84 4.36
N ALA A 191 2.08 -0.44 4.08
CA ALA A 191 3.10 -1.46 4.30
C ALA A 191 3.96 -1.59 3.05
N THR A 192 5.28 -1.45 3.19
CA THR A 192 6.24 -1.50 2.07
C THR A 192 7.45 -2.35 2.43
N GLN A 193 7.94 -3.13 1.47
CA GLN A 193 9.18 -3.88 1.58
C GLN A 193 10.32 -3.10 0.91
N ASP A 194 11.45 -2.97 1.61
CA ASP A 194 12.67 -2.38 1.03
C ASP A 194 13.47 -3.41 0.20
N GLY A 195 14.58 -2.96 -0.41
CA GLY A 195 15.44 -3.83 -1.21
C GLY A 195 16.16 -4.93 -0.42
N ALA A 196 16.27 -4.79 0.91
CA ALA A 196 16.84 -5.78 1.79
C ALA A 196 15.80 -6.80 2.31
N GLY A 197 14.54 -6.68 1.87
CA GLY A 197 13.45 -7.56 2.27
C GLY A 197 12.76 -7.16 3.58
N ARG A 198 13.14 -6.06 4.21
CA ARG A 198 12.55 -5.58 5.47
C ARG A 198 11.24 -4.86 5.22
N TRP A 199 10.26 -5.13 6.07
CA TRP A 199 8.95 -4.49 5.98
C TRP A 199 8.87 -3.26 6.88
N TYR A 200 8.23 -2.21 6.37
CA TYR A 200 7.92 -1.00 7.10
C TYR A 200 6.44 -0.68 6.98
N CYS A 201 5.83 -0.17 8.04
CA CYS A 201 4.52 0.47 8.00
C CYS A 201 4.69 1.99 8.15
N ALA A 202 4.22 2.74 7.16
CA ALA A 202 4.13 4.19 7.23
C ALA A 202 2.68 4.62 7.47
N PHE A 203 2.39 5.18 8.64
CA PHE A 203 1.12 5.87 8.87
C PHE A 203 1.19 7.29 8.34
N ALA A 204 0.21 7.69 7.54
CA ALA A 204 -0.09 9.09 7.34
C ALA A 204 -1.07 9.51 8.43
N ALA A 205 -0.68 10.46 9.27
CA ALA A 205 -1.49 10.95 10.38
C ALA A 205 -1.68 12.46 10.27
N LEU A 206 -2.89 12.93 10.54
CA LEU A 206 -3.10 14.31 10.96
C LEU A 206 -2.53 14.47 12.36
N VAL A 207 -1.79 15.54 12.59
CA VAL A 207 -1.22 15.89 13.89
C VAL A 207 -1.50 17.36 14.14
N ALA A 208 -1.98 17.69 15.33
CA ALA A 208 -2.15 19.09 15.74
C ALA A 208 -0.78 19.78 15.64
N ALA A 209 -0.73 20.89 14.92
CA ALA A 209 0.48 21.67 14.76
C ALA A 209 0.99 22.06 16.16
N LYS A 210 2.31 21.96 16.35
CA LYS A 210 2.89 22.57 17.54
C LYS A 210 2.70 24.08 17.38
N THR A 211 1.82 24.67 18.17
CA THR A 211 1.85 26.11 18.37
C THR A 211 3.22 26.44 18.98
N ARG A 212 3.88 27.46 18.43
CA ARG A 212 5.09 28.01 19.06
C ARG A 212 4.71 28.32 20.51
N PRO A 213 5.45 27.82 21.52
CA PRO A 213 5.14 28.15 22.90
C PRO A 213 5.14 29.67 23.06
N ALA A 214 4.19 30.22 23.83
CA ALA A 214 4.09 31.69 24.00
C ALA A 214 5.38 32.33 24.56
N HIS A 215 6.20 31.54 25.26
CA HIS A 215 7.50 31.95 25.79
C HIS A 215 8.65 31.86 24.78
N ALA A 216 8.46 31.21 23.63
CA ALA A 216 9.46 31.19 22.58
C ALA A 216 9.37 32.54 21.83
N GLY A 217 10.23 33.47 22.23
CA GLY A 217 10.37 34.76 21.56
C GLY A 217 10.61 34.60 20.06
N LEU A 218 10.19 35.59 19.28
CA LEU A 218 10.66 35.73 17.90
C LEU A 218 12.18 35.91 17.96
N SER A 219 12.93 35.07 17.25
CA SER A 219 14.36 35.31 17.05
C SER A 219 14.54 36.71 16.47
N PRO A 220 15.44 37.54 17.00
CA PRO A 220 15.77 38.84 16.39
C PRO A 220 16.36 38.66 14.98
N HIS A 221 16.83 37.45 14.65
CA HIS A 221 17.33 37.08 13.34
C HIS A 221 16.27 36.26 12.57
N PRO A 222 15.66 36.81 11.51
CA PRO A 222 14.60 36.13 10.75
C PRO A 222 15.10 34.97 9.90
N VAL A 223 16.39 35.00 9.54
CA VAL A 223 17.09 33.96 8.79
C VAL A 223 18.41 33.68 9.49
N ILE A 224 18.72 32.40 9.67
CA ILE A 224 19.98 31.92 10.24
C ILE A 224 20.46 30.72 9.42
N GLY A 225 21.77 30.60 9.25
CA GLY A 225 22.43 29.36 8.85
C GLY A 225 22.72 28.51 10.08
N VAL A 226 22.52 27.20 9.98
CA VAL A 226 22.88 26.23 11.02
C VAL A 226 23.88 25.27 10.42
N ASP A 227 25.09 25.22 10.99
CA ASP A 227 26.13 24.26 10.64
C ASP A 227 26.30 23.25 11.78
N VAL A 228 26.23 21.96 11.45
CA VAL A 228 26.49 20.89 12.41
C VAL A 228 27.94 20.48 12.18
N GLY A 229 28.84 21.16 12.90
CA GLY A 229 30.27 20.96 12.77
C GLY A 229 30.68 19.52 13.03
N VAL A 230 31.65 19.00 12.26
CA VAL A 230 32.28 17.70 12.50
C VAL A 230 33.45 17.78 13.49
N LYS A 231 33.71 18.97 14.05
CA LYS A 231 34.78 19.18 15.02
C LYS A 231 34.32 18.70 16.40
N ALA A 232 35.26 18.15 17.17
CA ALA A 232 34.99 17.58 18.48
C ALA A 232 34.51 18.61 19.52
N ASP A 233 34.79 19.89 19.29
CA ASP A 233 34.51 21.01 20.20
C ASP A 233 33.23 21.80 19.84
N SER A 234 32.76 21.75 18.59
CA SER A 234 31.57 22.47 18.13
C SER A 234 30.55 21.53 17.49
N LEU A 235 29.48 21.22 18.22
CA LEU A 235 28.39 20.36 17.72
C LEU A 235 27.46 21.14 16.77
N LEU A 236 27.23 22.41 17.05
CA LEU A 236 26.30 23.23 16.29
C LEU A 236 26.70 24.70 16.34
N VAL A 237 26.80 25.33 15.17
CA VAL A 237 27.02 26.78 15.00
C VAL A 237 25.80 27.36 14.31
N VAL A 238 25.28 28.47 14.86
CA VAL A 238 24.20 29.26 14.28
C VAL A 238 24.76 30.60 13.89
N ALA A 239 24.64 30.97 12.61
CA ALA A 239 25.14 32.25 12.10
C ALA A 239 24.08 33.02 11.32
N THR A 240 24.19 34.34 11.27
CA THR A 240 23.35 35.19 10.41
C THR A 240 23.80 35.11 8.94
N PRO A 241 23.02 35.62 7.96
CA PRO A 241 23.44 35.70 6.56
C PRO A 241 24.71 36.53 6.34
N SER A 242 25.04 37.42 7.28
CA SER A 242 26.28 38.21 7.26
C SER A 242 27.52 37.43 7.72
N GLY A 243 27.35 36.17 8.14
CA GLY A 243 28.41 35.33 8.69
C GLY A 243 28.66 35.52 10.19
N ALA A 244 27.96 36.45 10.85
CA ALA A 244 28.10 36.63 12.30
C ALA A 244 27.50 35.45 13.08
N GLU A 245 28.32 34.78 13.90
CA GLU A 245 27.90 33.71 14.80
C GLU A 245 27.00 34.27 15.92
N VAL A 246 25.84 33.64 16.09
CA VAL A 246 24.80 34.01 17.05
C VAL A 246 24.77 33.04 18.23
N GLN A 247 25.10 31.77 17.98
CA GLN A 247 25.17 30.73 19.00
C GLN A 247 26.12 29.63 18.57
N THR A 248 26.91 29.13 19.51
CA THR A 248 27.76 27.96 19.32
C THR A 248 27.53 27.01 20.48
N ASP A 249 26.98 25.83 20.19
CA ASP A 249 26.79 24.77 21.18
C ASP A 249 27.99 23.82 21.11
N SER A 250 28.72 23.75 22.21
CA SER A 250 29.85 22.82 22.36
C SER A 250 29.36 21.38 22.40
N SER A 251 30.13 20.47 21.80
CA SER A 251 29.85 19.05 21.96
C SER A 251 30.00 18.66 23.44
N PRO A 252 29.07 17.89 24.04
CA PRO A 252 29.27 17.40 25.39
C PRO A 252 30.58 16.58 25.42
N PRO A 253 31.41 16.70 26.47
CA PRO A 253 32.64 15.92 26.55
C PRO A 253 32.29 14.44 26.42
N ILE A 254 32.95 13.75 25.49
CA ILE A 254 32.91 12.29 25.42
C ILE A 254 33.45 11.82 26.76
N ALA A 255 32.58 11.33 27.64
CA ALA A 255 33.03 10.58 28.80
C ALA A 255 33.71 9.32 28.27
N ASP A 256 35.02 9.21 28.48
CA ASP A 256 35.80 8.00 28.23
C ASP A 256 35.10 6.80 28.90
N ARG A 257 34.35 6.04 28.11
CA ARG A 257 33.96 4.68 28.45
C ARG A 257 34.74 3.76 27.54
N CYS A 258 35.61 2.98 28.19
CA CYS A 258 36.47 1.91 27.68
C CYS A 258 37.88 2.30 27.22
N THR A 259 38.72 2.70 28.17
CA THR A 259 40.10 2.21 28.22
C THR A 259 40.15 0.96 29.09
N THR A 260 39.98 -0.22 28.49
CA THR A 260 40.57 -1.44 29.05
C THR A 260 42.03 -1.47 28.62
N PRO A 261 43.01 -1.65 29.51
CA PRO A 261 44.41 -1.74 29.10
C PRO A 261 44.62 -2.98 28.24
N ALA A 262 45.18 -2.79 27.05
CA ALA A 262 45.71 -3.85 26.23
C ALA A 262 47.08 -4.26 26.78
N SER A 263 47.10 -5.24 27.69
CA SER A 263 48.28 -6.03 27.99
C SER A 263 47.86 -7.43 28.40
N ASP A 264 48.55 -8.42 27.82
CA ASP A 264 48.49 -9.86 28.10
C ASP A 264 47.50 -10.70 27.28
N VAL A 265 47.88 -11.03 26.03
CA VAL A 265 48.02 -12.44 25.60
C VAL A 265 49.12 -12.51 24.53
N ALA A 266 50.28 -13.04 24.92
CA ALA A 266 51.32 -13.47 24.00
C ALA A 266 50.97 -14.84 23.37
N ALA A 267 51.38 -15.00 22.12
CA ALA A 267 51.82 -16.23 21.46
C ALA A 267 50.84 -17.43 21.35
N ALA A 268 50.26 -17.59 20.15
CA ALA A 268 50.12 -18.91 19.51
C ALA A 268 50.20 -18.75 17.99
N GLY A 269 51.11 -19.50 17.38
CA GLY A 269 51.58 -19.35 16.00
C GLY A 269 50.56 -19.65 14.90
N ARG A 270 50.78 -19.00 13.75
CA ARG A 270 50.04 -19.15 12.50
C ARG A 270 50.75 -20.17 11.59
N PRO A 271 50.09 -21.22 11.06
CA PRO A 271 50.65 -22.01 9.96
C PRO A 271 50.43 -21.32 8.60
N PRO A 272 51.28 -21.61 7.59
CA PRO A 272 51.35 -20.84 6.35
C PRO A 272 50.21 -21.11 5.37
N ALA A 273 49.97 -20.11 4.51
CA ALA A 273 48.94 -20.11 3.47
C ALA A 273 49.23 -21.14 2.36
N GLY A 274 48.24 -21.97 2.05
CA GLY A 274 48.24 -22.87 0.89
C GLY A 274 47.88 -22.13 -0.43
N PRO A 275 48.27 -22.70 -1.59
CA PRO A 275 48.24 -21.99 -2.86
C PRO A 275 46.84 -21.78 -3.45
N LEU A 276 46.69 -20.64 -4.14
CA LEU A 276 45.52 -20.20 -4.88
C LEU A 276 45.15 -21.18 -6.01
N ARG A 277 43.86 -21.56 -6.06
CA ARG A 277 43.29 -22.46 -7.08
C ARG A 277 42.79 -21.63 -8.28
N PRO A 278 43.12 -22.01 -9.53
CA PRO A 278 42.73 -21.23 -10.71
C PRO A 278 41.24 -21.37 -11.06
N SER A 279 40.72 -20.28 -11.61
CA SER A 279 39.36 -20.06 -12.11
C SER A 279 39.04 -20.94 -13.33
N ARG A 280 37.83 -21.51 -13.36
CA ARG A 280 37.32 -22.28 -14.52
C ARG A 280 36.70 -21.35 -15.57
N PRO A 281 36.87 -21.63 -16.87
CA PRO A 281 36.39 -20.78 -17.95
C PRO A 281 34.89 -20.93 -18.22
N HIS A 282 34.30 -19.84 -18.71
CA HIS A 282 32.94 -19.76 -19.22
C HIS A 282 32.74 -20.67 -20.44
N GLN A 283 31.73 -21.54 -20.39
CA GLN A 283 31.17 -22.17 -21.59
C GLN A 283 29.94 -21.39 -22.05
N ALA A 284 30.03 -20.86 -23.26
CA ALA A 284 28.92 -20.29 -24.01
C ALA A 284 27.99 -21.41 -24.48
N ALA A 285 26.72 -21.37 -24.08
CA ALA A 285 25.67 -22.18 -24.68
C ALA A 285 24.87 -21.30 -25.64
N ALA A 286 24.96 -21.64 -26.94
CA ALA A 286 24.15 -21.08 -27.99
C ALA A 286 22.67 -21.43 -27.77
N ILE A 287 21.79 -20.42 -27.83
CA ILE A 287 20.33 -20.63 -27.90
C ILE A 287 19.93 -20.44 -29.36
N GLN A 288 19.55 -21.53 -30.01
CA GLN A 288 18.89 -21.52 -31.30
C GLN A 288 17.51 -20.86 -31.17
N ALA A 289 17.24 -19.91 -32.06
CA ALA A 289 15.93 -19.30 -32.22
C ALA A 289 14.96 -20.33 -32.81
N VAL A 290 13.85 -20.58 -32.10
CA VAL A 290 12.67 -21.26 -32.66
C VAL A 290 11.53 -20.27 -32.60
N ALA A 291 11.08 -19.84 -33.78
CA ALA A 291 9.85 -19.08 -33.96
C ALA A 291 8.66 -19.95 -33.56
N GLY A 292 7.86 -19.49 -32.59
CA GLY A 292 6.67 -20.17 -32.10
C GLY A 292 5.53 -19.18 -31.91
N HIS A 293 4.46 -19.36 -32.68
CA HIS A 293 3.24 -18.57 -32.65
C HIS A 293 2.63 -18.53 -31.24
N SER A 294 2.14 -17.36 -30.84
CA SER A 294 1.48 -17.14 -29.55
C SER A 294 0.01 -17.52 -29.64
N ASP A 295 -0.36 -18.64 -29.03
CA ASP A 295 -1.73 -19.10 -28.82
C ASP A 295 -2.31 -18.45 -27.53
N PRO A 296 -3.44 -17.72 -27.59
CA PRO A 296 -3.97 -16.95 -26.46
C PRO A 296 -4.66 -17.77 -25.35
N ASP A 297 -4.86 -19.08 -25.50
CA ASP A 297 -5.68 -19.87 -24.55
C ASP A 297 -4.89 -20.82 -23.61
N ARG A 298 -3.57 -20.64 -23.46
CA ARG A 298 -2.77 -21.51 -22.58
C ARG A 298 -2.68 -21.01 -21.13
N PRO A 299 -3.18 -21.75 -20.12
CA PRO A 299 -3.02 -21.38 -18.71
C PRO A 299 -1.56 -21.53 -18.25
N TYR A 300 -1.03 -20.49 -17.60
CA TYR A 300 0.30 -20.48 -16.99
C TYR A 300 0.43 -21.55 -15.89
N PRO A 301 1.50 -22.36 -15.84
CA PRO A 301 1.70 -23.29 -14.73
C PRO A 301 2.01 -22.52 -13.42
N CYS A 302 1.23 -22.83 -12.40
CA CYS A 302 1.41 -22.38 -11.02
C CYS A 302 2.68 -23.00 -10.42
N SER A 303 3.73 -22.22 -10.21
CA SER A 303 4.97 -22.67 -9.54
C SER A 303 4.89 -22.62 -8.01
N TRP A 304 3.69 -22.77 -7.42
CA TRP A 304 3.45 -22.68 -5.97
C TRP A 304 2.99 -23.98 -5.30
N CYS A 305 3.02 -25.11 -6.02
CA CYS A 305 2.63 -26.42 -5.48
C CYS A 305 3.77 -27.42 -5.65
N GLY A 306 4.65 -27.52 -4.65
CA GLY A 306 5.50 -28.70 -4.49
C GLY A 306 4.65 -29.85 -3.94
N GLY A 307 4.14 -30.71 -4.82
CA GLY A 307 3.37 -31.89 -4.43
C GLY A 307 2.92 -32.68 -5.66
N ALA A 308 3.44 -33.89 -5.83
CA ALA A 308 3.06 -34.80 -6.89
C ALA A 308 1.56 -35.18 -6.83
N PRO A 309 0.87 -35.36 -7.97
CA PRO A 309 -0.55 -35.70 -7.96
C PRO A 309 -0.75 -37.19 -7.63
N ARG A 310 -1.51 -37.48 -6.57
CA ARG A 310 -2.14 -38.79 -6.40
C ARG A 310 -3.37 -38.87 -7.31
N ARG A 311 -3.44 -39.93 -8.11
CA ARG A 311 -4.59 -40.26 -8.97
C ARG A 311 -5.84 -40.46 -8.10
N ALA A 312 -6.93 -39.78 -8.45
CA ALA A 312 -8.27 -40.10 -7.97
C ALA A 312 -9.10 -40.58 -9.17
N ALA A 313 -9.74 -41.73 -8.98
CA ALA A 313 -10.45 -42.50 -9.98
C ALA A 313 -11.74 -41.80 -10.46
N GLN A 314 -12.06 -42.02 -11.74
CA GLN A 314 -13.37 -41.77 -12.32
C GLN A 314 -14.47 -42.57 -11.58
N SER A 315 -15.58 -41.92 -11.28
CA SER A 315 -16.88 -42.59 -11.21
C SER A 315 -17.93 -41.73 -11.91
N HIS A 316 -18.47 -42.29 -12.98
CA HIS A 316 -19.69 -41.87 -13.67
C HIS A 316 -20.88 -41.80 -12.71
N TYR A 317 -21.80 -40.85 -12.91
CA TYR A 317 -23.25 -41.12 -12.84
C TYR A 317 -24.04 -40.02 -13.55
N ASP A 318 -25.04 -40.48 -14.31
CA ASP A 318 -25.84 -39.77 -15.30
C ASP A 318 -26.95 -38.86 -14.75
N ALA A 319 -27.44 -38.02 -15.66
CA ALA A 319 -28.58 -37.11 -15.52
C ALA A 319 -29.93 -37.83 -15.36
N GLY A 320 -30.85 -37.21 -14.62
CA GLY A 320 -32.25 -37.63 -14.53
C GLY A 320 -33.17 -36.52 -14.01
N SER A 321 -34.04 -36.04 -14.90
CA SER A 321 -35.07 -35.02 -14.72
C SER A 321 -36.13 -35.35 -13.66
N ALA A 322 -36.64 -34.35 -12.94
CA ALA A 322 -38.01 -34.35 -12.40
C ALA A 322 -38.49 -32.92 -12.07
N ALA A 323 -39.61 -32.52 -12.69
CA ALA A 323 -40.38 -31.32 -12.41
C ALA A 323 -41.44 -31.58 -11.29
N PRO A 324 -42.09 -30.54 -10.74
CA PRO A 324 -42.70 -30.58 -9.40
C PRO A 324 -44.19 -30.96 -9.40
N ARG A 325 -44.68 -31.45 -8.25
CA ARG A 325 -46.11 -31.59 -7.96
C ARG A 325 -46.51 -30.77 -6.75
N ASN A 326 -47.67 -30.15 -6.91
CA ASN A 326 -48.33 -29.14 -6.10
C ASN A 326 -49.60 -29.77 -5.49
N CYS A 327 -49.84 -29.59 -4.19
CA CYS A 327 -51.11 -29.76 -3.44
C CYS A 327 -50.95 -28.88 -2.18
N GLY A 328 -51.82 -27.97 -1.74
CA GLY A 328 -53.22 -27.66 -2.06
C GLY A 328 -54.04 -27.56 -0.76
N GLY A 329 -54.54 -26.36 -0.41
CA GLY A 329 -55.63 -26.07 0.56
C GLY A 329 -55.19 -25.89 2.03
N ASN A 330 -55.71 -24.99 2.87
CA ASN A 330 -56.89 -24.11 2.90
C ASN A 330 -56.56 -22.89 3.82
N VAL A 331 -56.83 -21.61 3.50
CA VAL A 331 -58.08 -20.81 3.51
C VAL A 331 -58.52 -20.31 4.91
N GLU A 332 -58.80 -18.99 4.95
CA GLU A 332 -59.58 -18.13 5.88
C GLU A 332 -58.77 -17.04 6.62
N ARG A 333 -59.19 -15.77 6.75
CA ARG A 333 -60.16 -14.83 6.11
C ARG A 333 -59.92 -13.46 6.78
N PHE A 334 -60.15 -12.34 6.05
CA PHE A 334 -60.55 -10.96 6.43
C PHE A 334 -60.14 -10.34 7.81
N GLY A 335 -59.77 -9.07 7.96
CA GLY A 335 -59.81 -7.88 7.12
C GLY A 335 -59.65 -6.59 7.96
N HIS A 336 -59.45 -5.47 7.25
CA HIS A 336 -59.74 -4.06 7.59
C HIS A 336 -58.94 -3.23 8.62
N ALA A 337 -58.65 -1.99 8.13
CA ALA A 337 -58.63 -0.69 8.81
C ALA A 337 -57.39 -0.36 9.69
N ARG A 338 -56.82 0.86 9.77
CA ARG A 338 -57.05 2.22 9.22
C ARG A 338 -55.80 3.07 9.57
N GLN A 339 -55.37 3.90 8.63
CA GLN A 339 -54.97 5.33 8.75
C GLN A 339 -54.76 5.98 10.15
N GLY A 340 -53.72 6.84 10.24
CA GLY A 340 -53.58 7.95 11.21
C GLY A 340 -52.12 8.14 11.70
N ARG A 341 -51.23 8.86 11.01
CA ARG A 341 -51.00 10.34 10.98
C ARG A 341 -50.53 10.96 12.33
N CYS A 342 -49.22 11.22 12.40
CA CYS A 342 -48.49 12.44 12.83
C CYS A 342 -49.09 13.45 13.85
N ARG A 343 -48.38 13.68 14.98
CA ARG A 343 -47.89 14.98 15.60
C ARG A 343 -47.62 14.76 17.12
N GLN A 344 -46.44 15.10 17.66
CA GLN A 344 -46.09 16.35 18.40
C GLN A 344 -47.19 16.76 19.41
N THR A 345 -46.99 16.93 20.73
CA THR A 345 -46.00 17.72 21.49
C THR A 345 -45.98 17.31 22.99
N ARG A 346 -44.91 17.71 23.70
CA ARG A 346 -44.75 17.70 25.18
C ARG A 346 -45.81 18.54 25.92
N PRO A 347 -46.09 18.26 27.21
CA PRO A 347 -46.75 19.21 28.10
C PRO A 347 -45.74 20.10 28.84
N GLU A 348 -46.06 21.39 28.95
CA GLU A 348 -45.61 22.27 30.04
C GLU A 348 -46.73 22.36 31.10
N PRO A 349 -46.42 22.72 32.35
CA PRO A 349 -47.37 22.62 33.47
C PRO A 349 -48.30 23.85 33.53
N SER A 350 -49.60 23.63 33.76
CA SER A 350 -50.52 24.74 34.06
C SER A 350 -50.46 25.09 35.55
N THR A 351 -50.14 26.35 35.79
CA THR A 351 -50.99 27.20 36.62
C THR A 351 -52.30 27.49 35.88
N ARG A 352 -53.40 27.19 36.58
CA ARG A 352 -54.83 27.54 36.39
C ARG A 352 -55.55 27.07 35.12
#